data_AF-A0ABC9VPN4-F1
#
_entry.id   AF-A0ABC9VPN4-F1
#
_cell.length_a   1.000
_cell.length_b   1.000
_cell.length_c   1.000
_cell.angle_alpha   90.00
_cell.angle_beta   90.00
_cell.angle_gamma   90.00
#
_symmetry.space_group_name_H-M   'P 1'
#
loop_
_entity.id
_entity.type
_entity.pdbx_description
1 polymer ?
#
loop_
_entity_poly.entity_id
_entity_poly.type
_entity_poly.pdbx_seq_one_letter_code
_entity_poly.pdbx_strand_id
1 'polypeptide(L)'
;MKKQNLITIDQISFMVPITSESMDNITPPDEVQAIKHLFRFDEVFDEPQELDYGFNGYTNALRYGAANAKILIMWSYKQAWLGVQVMFYGQGKKLYESLTRIKDIKVDWHNLISYICLKFNGHVSRIDIAVDLINYGFSVNNISKKLNSGEYKFINGVTKRSINLDKIQTIGDSGCIDTIYVNSRKSDSFLRVYNKRKEGLNKNSGYYYMAKACKDWIRIEAEFKHRVAHKIGQEVAELFDSRKIYPYLADCITQHWILVLNDDQEKS
;
A
#
# COMPACT_ATOMS: atom_id res chain seq x y z
N MET A 1 -0.63 -27.62 -9.55
CA MET A 1 -0.74 -26.18 -9.91
C MET A 1 0.56 -25.52 -9.54
N LYS A 2 1.08 -24.62 -10.38
CA LYS A 2 2.38 -23.96 -10.16
C LYS A 2 2.27 -22.97 -9.00
N LYS A 3 3.27 -22.98 -8.09
CA LYS A 3 3.43 -21.97 -7.06
C LYS A 3 3.80 -20.63 -7.70
N GLN A 4 3.15 -19.56 -7.27
CA GLN A 4 3.41 -18.22 -7.79
C GLN A 4 3.43 -17.23 -6.63
N ASN A 5 4.47 -16.40 -6.58
CA ASN A 5 4.54 -15.29 -5.66
C ASN A 5 4.76 -13.99 -6.41
N LEU A 6 4.14 -12.92 -5.92
CA LEU A 6 4.27 -11.59 -6.49
C LEU A 6 4.36 -10.57 -5.36
N ILE A 7 5.30 -9.64 -5.47
CA ILE A 7 5.43 -8.50 -4.57
C ILE A 7 4.99 -7.27 -5.35
N THR A 8 4.07 -6.48 -4.78
CA THR A 8 3.54 -5.27 -5.40
C THR A 8 3.38 -4.15 -4.40
N ILE A 9 3.43 -2.92 -4.89
CA ILE A 9 2.83 -1.77 -4.19
C ILE A 9 1.32 -1.88 -4.41
N ASP A 10 0.54 -2.10 -3.36
CA ASP A 10 -0.93 -2.18 -3.45
C ASP A 10 -1.54 -0.78 -3.34
N GLN A 11 -1.06 0.07 -2.43
CA GLN A 11 -1.47 1.47 -2.27
C GLN A 11 -0.25 2.37 -2.14
N ILE A 12 -0.32 3.61 -2.63
CA ILE A 12 0.72 4.63 -2.38
C ILE A 12 0.15 6.04 -2.35
N SER A 13 0.70 6.87 -1.48
CA SER A 13 0.36 8.28 -1.35
C SER A 13 1.62 9.13 -1.20
N PHE A 14 1.59 10.34 -1.75
CA PHE A 14 2.69 11.28 -1.77
C PHE A 14 2.28 12.65 -1.23
N MET A 15 3.19 13.35 -0.58
CA MET A 15 3.05 14.77 -0.27
C MET A 15 4.18 15.53 -0.97
N VAL A 16 3.84 16.59 -1.70
CA VAL A 16 4.77 17.53 -2.30
C VAL A 16 4.58 18.91 -1.65
N PRO A 17 5.61 19.52 -1.06
CA PRO A 17 5.49 20.84 -0.45
C PRO A 17 5.12 21.89 -1.50
N ILE A 18 4.26 22.83 -1.13
CA ILE A 18 3.99 24.02 -1.95
C ILE A 18 5.09 25.04 -1.68
N THR A 19 5.69 25.55 -2.75
CA THR A 19 6.83 26.47 -2.69
C THR A 19 6.44 27.94 -2.70
N SER A 20 5.24 28.27 -3.21
CA SER A 20 4.75 29.65 -3.24
C SER A 20 4.46 30.17 -1.84
N GLU A 21 4.92 31.39 -1.54
CA GLU A 21 4.64 32.10 -0.28
C GLU A 21 3.18 32.58 -0.17
N SER A 22 2.49 32.74 -1.31
CA SER A 22 1.10 33.18 -1.37
C SER A 22 0.31 32.38 -2.42
N MET A 23 -0.91 31.99 -2.09
CA MET A 23 -1.82 31.34 -3.03
C MET A 23 -3.09 32.17 -3.16
N ASP A 24 -3.53 32.38 -4.40
CA ASP A 24 -4.90 32.83 -4.62
C ASP A 24 -5.88 31.66 -4.38
N ASN A 25 -7.17 31.96 -4.19
CA ASN A 25 -8.18 30.94 -3.87
C ASN A 25 -8.84 30.34 -5.12
N ILE A 26 -8.29 30.59 -6.31
CA ILE A 26 -8.92 30.29 -7.60
C ILE A 26 -8.08 29.25 -8.36
N THR A 27 -6.76 29.46 -8.41
CA THR A 27 -5.81 28.72 -9.22
C THR A 27 -5.13 27.62 -8.39
N PRO A 28 -5.18 26.34 -8.81
CA PRO A 28 -4.43 25.29 -8.14
C PRO A 28 -2.93 25.63 -8.07
N PRO A 29 -2.20 25.22 -7.01
CA PRO A 29 -0.76 25.40 -6.91
C PRO A 29 -0.03 24.78 -8.10
N ASP A 30 1.11 25.35 -8.51
CA ASP A 30 1.92 24.84 -9.62
C ASP A 30 2.30 23.36 -9.43
N GLU A 31 2.49 22.93 -8.18
CA GLU A 31 2.80 21.54 -7.85
C GLU A 31 1.69 20.57 -8.25
N VAL A 32 0.42 21.01 -8.31
CA VAL A 32 -0.69 20.20 -8.84
C VAL A 32 -0.44 19.89 -10.32
N GLN A 33 -0.05 20.89 -11.12
CA GLN A 33 0.26 20.69 -12.54
C GLN A 33 1.54 19.89 -12.73
N ALA A 34 2.57 20.13 -11.92
CA ALA A 34 3.82 19.35 -11.96
C ALA A 34 3.56 17.86 -11.66
N ILE A 35 2.69 17.56 -10.69
CA ILE A 35 2.24 16.20 -10.39
C ILE A 35 1.47 15.60 -11.57
N LYS A 36 0.47 16.32 -12.10
CA LYS A 36 -0.31 15.84 -13.26
C LYS A 36 0.61 15.49 -14.42
N HIS A 37 1.61 16.33 -14.70
CA HIS A 37 2.61 16.10 -15.73
C HIS A 37 3.48 14.88 -15.43
N LEU A 38 4.04 14.77 -14.22
CA LEU A 38 4.89 13.65 -13.80
C LEU A 38 4.18 12.29 -13.96
N PHE A 39 2.91 12.21 -13.57
CA PHE A 39 2.11 10.99 -13.70
C PHE A 39 1.38 10.88 -15.05
N ARG A 40 1.50 11.86 -15.94
CA ARG A 40 0.81 11.95 -17.25
C ARG A 40 -0.70 11.81 -17.14
N PHE A 41 -1.32 12.44 -16.14
CA PHE A 41 -2.74 12.27 -15.86
C PHE A 41 -3.66 12.70 -17.01
N ASP A 42 -3.35 13.80 -17.70
CA ASP A 42 -4.16 14.29 -18.83
C ASP A 42 -4.08 13.36 -20.05
N GLU A 43 -3.08 12.49 -20.11
CA GLU A 43 -2.96 11.49 -21.17
C GLU A 43 -3.60 10.16 -20.79
N VAL A 44 -3.57 9.82 -19.49
CA VAL A 44 -4.06 8.55 -18.94
C VAL A 44 -5.55 8.58 -18.68
N PHE A 45 -6.08 9.70 -18.20
CA PHE A 45 -7.47 9.87 -17.81
C PHE A 45 -8.15 10.96 -18.64
N ASP A 46 -9.48 10.94 -18.62
CA ASP A 46 -10.28 12.11 -18.98
C ASP A 46 -10.20 13.17 -17.87
N GLU A 47 -10.87 14.30 -18.09
CA GLU A 47 -10.93 15.41 -17.13
C GLU A 47 -11.34 14.93 -15.72
N PRO A 48 -10.64 15.39 -14.66
CA PRO A 48 -10.98 15.04 -13.30
C PRO A 48 -12.33 15.64 -12.88
N GLN A 49 -12.98 14.99 -11.91
CA GLN A 49 -14.01 15.68 -11.14
C GLN A 49 -13.34 16.62 -10.14
N GLU A 50 -13.62 17.91 -10.23
CA GLU A 50 -13.28 18.90 -9.21
C GLU A 50 -14.19 18.75 -7.98
N LEU A 51 -13.58 18.86 -6.80
CA LEU A 51 -14.25 18.81 -5.51
C LEU A 51 -13.83 20.03 -4.69
N ASP A 52 -14.81 20.69 -4.09
CA ASP A 52 -14.68 21.83 -3.16
C ASP A 52 -14.45 21.38 -1.71
N TYR A 53 -14.03 20.12 -1.54
CA TYR A 53 -13.61 19.55 -0.27
C TYR A 53 -12.52 18.50 -0.49
N GLY A 54 -11.65 18.36 0.52
CA GLY A 54 -10.70 17.26 0.63
C GLY A 54 -10.81 16.57 1.99
N PHE A 55 -9.84 15.70 2.28
CA PHE A 55 -9.72 15.05 3.59
C PHE A 55 -8.68 15.79 4.44
N ASN A 56 -8.67 15.57 5.77
CA ASN A 56 -7.56 15.99 6.65
C ASN A 56 -7.11 17.46 6.52
N GLY A 57 -8.04 18.40 6.30
CA GLY A 57 -7.74 19.84 6.20
C GLY A 57 -7.49 20.37 4.79
N TYR A 58 -7.45 19.49 3.77
CA TYR A 58 -7.47 19.91 2.37
C TYR A 58 -8.84 20.49 2.00
N THR A 59 -8.84 21.62 1.31
CA THR A 59 -10.08 22.33 0.91
C THR A 59 -10.49 22.03 -0.51
N ASN A 60 -9.57 21.50 -1.33
CA ASN A 60 -9.80 21.28 -2.75
C ASN A 60 -9.23 19.94 -3.16
N ALA A 61 -9.86 19.30 -4.15
CA ALA A 61 -9.37 18.07 -4.72
C ALA A 61 -9.74 17.89 -6.18
N LEU A 62 -8.88 17.20 -6.92
CA LEU A 62 -9.18 16.56 -8.19
C LEU A 62 -9.35 15.07 -7.96
N ARG A 63 -10.46 14.50 -8.45
CA ARG A 63 -10.72 13.06 -8.41
C ARG A 63 -10.72 12.46 -9.80
N TYR A 64 -9.82 11.49 -10.01
CA TYR A 64 -9.85 10.61 -11.17
C TYR A 64 -10.47 9.26 -10.79
N GLY A 65 -11.21 8.66 -11.72
CA GLY A 65 -11.87 7.38 -11.53
C GLY A 65 -13.14 7.43 -10.66
N ALA A 66 -13.81 6.27 -10.57
CA ALA A 66 -15.03 6.09 -9.77
C ALA A 66 -14.71 5.93 -8.27
N ALA A 67 -15.74 6.02 -7.41
CA ALA A 67 -15.59 6.01 -5.95
C ALA A 67 -14.72 4.87 -5.39
N ASN A 68 -14.83 3.66 -5.98
CA ASN A 68 -14.08 2.47 -5.56
C ASN A 68 -12.72 2.31 -6.23
N ALA A 69 -12.40 3.12 -7.25
CA ALA A 69 -11.14 3.08 -8.02
C ALA A 69 -10.59 4.50 -8.21
N LYS A 70 -10.60 5.28 -7.12
CA LYS A 70 -10.27 6.71 -7.17
C LYS A 70 -8.78 6.99 -6.98
N ILE A 71 -8.33 8.05 -7.61
CA ILE A 71 -7.07 8.75 -7.30
C ILE A 71 -7.45 10.18 -6.93
N LEU A 72 -6.80 10.72 -5.90
CA LEU A 72 -7.03 12.10 -5.47
C LEU A 72 -5.73 12.91 -5.56
N ILE A 73 -5.81 14.12 -6.09
CA ILE A 73 -4.83 15.19 -5.85
C ILE A 73 -5.54 16.23 -4.98
N MET A 74 -4.98 16.59 -3.84
CA MET A 74 -5.62 17.49 -2.87
C MET A 74 -4.66 18.60 -2.44
N TRP A 75 -5.18 19.79 -2.22
CA TRP A 75 -4.45 20.94 -1.68
C TRP A 75 -5.37 21.81 -0.82
N SER A 76 -4.78 22.80 -0.13
CA SER A 76 -5.52 23.70 0.74
C SER A 76 -5.09 25.14 0.52
N TYR A 77 -6.00 26.00 0.04
CA TYR A 77 -5.76 27.45 -0.04
C TYR A 77 -5.60 28.10 1.34
N LYS A 78 -6.16 27.48 2.38
CA LYS A 78 -6.11 27.99 3.76
C LYS A 78 -4.84 27.56 4.50
N GLN A 79 -4.18 26.49 4.04
CA GLN A 79 -3.11 25.81 4.77
C GLN A 79 -2.06 25.27 3.79
N ALA A 80 -1.33 26.18 3.13
CA ALA A 80 -0.31 25.82 2.14
C ALA A 80 0.78 24.86 2.68
N TRP A 81 1.07 24.91 3.99
CA TRP A 81 2.02 24.03 4.67
C TRP A 81 1.63 22.53 4.63
N LEU A 82 0.37 22.20 4.34
CA LEU A 82 -0.04 20.81 4.09
C LEU A 82 0.53 20.25 2.78
N GLY A 83 0.91 21.13 1.84
CA GLY A 83 1.39 20.78 0.52
C GLY A 83 0.28 20.27 -0.41
N VAL A 84 0.70 19.60 -1.49
CA VAL A 84 -0.16 18.84 -2.40
C VAL A 84 -0.08 17.35 -2.07
N GLN A 85 -1.20 16.75 -1.73
CA GLN A 85 -1.31 15.33 -1.43
C GLN A 85 -1.86 14.55 -2.61
N VAL A 86 -1.14 13.54 -3.06
CA VAL A 86 -1.59 12.59 -4.08
C VAL A 86 -1.90 11.26 -3.42
N MET A 87 -3.04 10.64 -3.72
CA MET A 87 -3.45 9.37 -3.14
C MET A 87 -3.90 8.39 -4.22
N PHE A 88 -3.11 7.34 -4.43
CA PHE A 88 -3.49 6.20 -5.25
C PHE A 88 -4.06 5.10 -4.34
N TYR A 89 -5.39 5.02 -4.22
CA TYR A 89 -6.04 3.90 -3.54
C TYR A 89 -5.80 2.59 -4.30
N GLY A 90 -5.94 1.44 -3.64
CA GLY A 90 -5.53 0.16 -4.24
C GLY A 90 -6.13 -0.15 -5.62
N GLN A 91 -7.42 0.10 -5.81
CA GLN A 91 -8.06 -0.05 -7.13
C GLN A 91 -7.80 1.15 -8.06
N GLY A 92 -7.60 2.35 -7.53
CA GLY A 92 -7.22 3.53 -8.32
C GLY A 92 -5.83 3.38 -8.93
N LYS A 93 -4.87 2.83 -8.17
CA LYS A 93 -3.54 2.46 -8.66
C LYS A 93 -3.63 1.46 -9.81
N LYS A 94 -4.42 0.40 -9.65
CA LYS A 94 -4.59 -0.61 -10.72
C LYS A 94 -5.26 -0.03 -11.96
N LEU A 95 -6.23 0.88 -11.77
CA LEU A 95 -6.84 1.62 -12.88
C LEU A 95 -5.78 2.41 -13.64
N TYR A 96 -4.94 3.19 -12.94
CA TYR A 96 -3.82 3.92 -13.53
C TYR A 96 -2.86 3.01 -14.30
N GLU A 97 -2.39 1.92 -13.68
CA GLU A 97 -1.49 0.94 -14.31
C GLU A 97 -2.11 0.22 -15.52
N SER A 98 -3.43 0.07 -15.54
CA SER A 98 -4.14 -0.57 -16.66
C SER A 98 -4.29 0.40 -17.83
N LEU A 99 -4.70 1.65 -17.57
CA LEU A 99 -4.88 2.67 -18.59
C LEU A 99 -3.55 3.09 -19.23
N THR A 100 -2.51 3.26 -18.43
CA THR A 100 -1.15 3.51 -18.93
C THR A 100 -0.68 2.40 -19.85
N ARG A 101 -0.89 1.13 -19.50
CA ARG A 101 -0.58 -0.01 -20.37
C ARG A 101 -1.34 -0.01 -21.69
N ILE A 102 -2.65 0.30 -21.66
CA ILE A 102 -3.47 0.40 -22.88
C ILE A 102 -2.93 1.50 -23.81
N LYS A 103 -2.39 2.58 -23.23
CA LYS A 103 -1.85 3.74 -23.95
C LYS A 103 -0.34 3.65 -24.21
N ASP A 104 0.27 2.49 -23.98
CA ASP A 104 1.72 2.25 -24.12
C ASP A 104 2.60 3.24 -23.32
N ILE A 105 2.09 3.68 -22.17
CA ILE A 105 2.79 4.53 -21.23
C ILE A 105 3.48 3.64 -20.20
N LYS A 106 4.81 3.63 -20.19
CA LYS A 106 5.58 2.89 -19.19
C LYS A 106 5.45 3.57 -17.82
N VAL A 107 4.95 2.83 -16.83
CA VAL A 107 4.97 3.23 -15.42
C VAL A 107 6.17 2.61 -14.73
N ASP A 108 7.00 3.45 -14.12
CA ASP A 108 8.13 3.03 -13.29
C ASP A 108 8.01 3.66 -11.91
N TRP A 109 7.53 2.88 -10.94
CA TRP A 109 7.31 3.35 -9.58
C TRP A 109 8.59 3.79 -8.89
N HIS A 110 9.75 3.19 -9.20
CA HIS A 110 11.02 3.62 -8.64
C HIS A 110 11.36 5.03 -9.11
N ASN A 111 11.24 5.30 -10.41
CA ASN A 111 11.46 6.64 -10.95
C ASN A 111 10.45 7.65 -10.40
N LEU A 112 9.16 7.31 -10.35
CA LEU A 112 8.12 8.22 -9.84
C LEU A 112 8.38 8.58 -8.36
N ILE A 113 8.68 7.60 -7.51
CA ILE A 113 9.05 7.83 -6.10
C ILE A 113 10.32 8.71 -6.03
N SER A 114 11.33 8.42 -6.85
CA SER A 114 12.59 9.17 -6.88
C SER A 114 12.39 10.64 -7.27
N TYR A 115 11.56 10.93 -8.27
CA TYR A 115 11.25 12.30 -8.68
C TYR A 115 10.54 13.07 -7.55
N ILE A 116 9.53 12.46 -6.93
CA ILE A 116 8.83 13.08 -5.80
C ILE A 116 9.82 13.40 -4.66
N CYS A 117 10.60 12.41 -4.22
CA CYS A 117 11.48 12.57 -3.07
C CYS A 117 12.68 13.48 -3.33
N LEU A 118 13.35 13.33 -4.49
CA LEU A 118 14.63 13.99 -4.74
C LEU A 118 14.52 15.28 -5.55
N LYS A 119 13.45 15.46 -6.35
CA LYS A 119 13.27 16.66 -7.20
C LYS A 119 12.21 17.60 -6.66
N PHE A 120 11.11 17.08 -6.15
CA PHE A 120 10.05 17.91 -5.58
C PHE A 120 10.19 18.11 -4.08
N ASN A 121 11.25 17.58 -3.46
CA ASN A 121 11.48 17.64 -2.01
C ASN A 121 10.27 17.13 -1.21
N GLY A 122 9.50 16.22 -1.83
CA GLY A 122 8.32 15.60 -1.27
C GLY A 122 8.66 14.29 -0.56
N HIS A 123 7.64 13.54 -0.18
CA HIS A 123 7.82 12.23 0.44
C HIS A 123 6.63 11.29 0.17
N VAL A 124 6.89 9.99 0.32
CA VAL A 124 5.84 8.98 0.39
C VAL A 124 5.17 9.07 1.77
N SER A 125 3.92 9.49 1.85
CA SER A 125 3.18 9.62 3.12
C SER A 125 2.47 8.33 3.54
N ARG A 126 2.21 7.43 2.59
CA ARG A 126 1.71 6.07 2.81
C ARG A 126 2.18 5.13 1.72
N ILE A 127 2.51 3.89 2.08
CA ILE A 127 2.75 2.80 1.14
C ILE A 127 2.24 1.49 1.72
N ASP A 128 1.40 0.79 0.96
CA ASP A 128 0.93 -0.55 1.30
C ASP A 128 1.64 -1.55 0.38
N ILE A 129 2.39 -2.48 0.97
CA ILE A 129 3.16 -3.51 0.25
C ILE A 129 2.41 -4.82 0.35
N ALA A 130 2.10 -5.45 -0.78
CA ALA A 130 1.42 -6.74 -0.83
C ALA A 130 2.36 -7.83 -1.36
N VAL A 131 2.37 -8.97 -0.69
CA VAL A 131 2.99 -10.22 -1.12
C VAL A 131 1.90 -11.26 -1.30
N ASP A 132 1.65 -11.64 -2.55
CA ASP A 132 0.73 -12.70 -2.92
C ASP A 132 1.45 -14.05 -2.91
N LEU A 133 0.89 -15.04 -2.22
CA LEU A 133 1.38 -16.41 -2.16
C LEU A 133 0.28 -17.34 -2.69
N ILE A 134 0.39 -17.72 -3.96
CA ILE A 134 -0.64 -18.50 -4.69
C ILE A 134 -0.18 -19.96 -4.84
N ASN A 135 -1.06 -20.90 -4.48
CA ASN A 135 -0.86 -22.35 -4.52
C ASN A 135 0.29 -22.85 -3.62
N TYR A 136 0.62 -22.14 -2.54
CA TYR A 136 1.68 -22.55 -1.61
C TYR A 136 1.21 -23.60 -0.60
N GLY A 137 -0.09 -23.83 -0.47
CA GLY A 137 -0.70 -24.71 0.53
C GLY A 137 -0.83 -24.03 1.90
N PHE A 138 -0.67 -22.71 1.97
CA PHE A 138 -0.82 -21.99 3.23
C PHE A 138 -2.31 -21.74 3.55
N SER A 139 -2.63 -21.71 4.84
CA SER A 139 -3.97 -21.41 5.35
C SER A 139 -3.90 -20.41 6.51
N VAL A 140 -4.64 -19.31 6.38
CA VAL A 140 -4.75 -18.29 7.45
C VAL A 140 -5.33 -18.90 8.72
N ASN A 141 -6.32 -19.78 8.58
CA ASN A 141 -6.91 -20.50 9.70
C ASN A 141 -5.88 -21.38 10.44
N ASN A 142 -5.00 -22.07 9.70
CA ASN A 142 -3.95 -22.87 10.32
C ASN A 142 -2.90 -21.98 11.02
N ILE A 143 -2.51 -20.86 10.40
CA ILE A 143 -1.60 -19.89 11.03
C ILE A 143 -2.21 -19.38 12.34
N SER A 144 -3.49 -19.01 12.34
CA SER A 144 -4.19 -18.54 13.53
C SER A 144 -4.27 -19.60 14.62
N LYS A 145 -4.58 -20.86 14.29
CA LYS A 145 -4.59 -21.96 15.26
C LYS A 145 -3.23 -22.14 15.91
N LYS A 146 -2.15 -22.11 15.12
CA LYS A 146 -0.77 -22.25 15.62
C LYS A 146 -0.30 -21.08 16.46
N LEU A 147 -0.76 -19.85 16.15
CA LEU A 147 -0.54 -18.70 17.02
C LEU A 147 -1.28 -18.87 18.37
N ASN A 148 -2.53 -19.33 18.34
CA ASN A 148 -3.34 -19.52 19.54
C ASN A 148 -2.83 -20.66 20.44
N SER A 149 -2.27 -21.74 19.86
CA SER A 149 -1.61 -22.81 20.63
C SER A 149 -0.20 -22.45 21.11
N GLY A 150 0.31 -21.27 20.73
CA GLY A 150 1.67 -20.85 21.04
C GLY A 150 2.76 -21.61 20.26
N GLU A 151 2.42 -22.37 19.21
CA GLU A 151 3.38 -23.05 18.33
C GLU A 151 4.08 -22.03 17.41
N TYR A 152 3.36 -20.99 17.01
CA TYR A 152 3.90 -19.86 16.26
C TYR A 152 3.92 -18.59 17.11
N LYS A 153 4.87 -17.72 16.83
CA LYS A 153 4.87 -16.33 17.31
C LYS A 153 5.31 -15.37 16.22
N PHE A 154 4.79 -14.15 16.26
CA PHE A 154 5.36 -13.06 15.49
C PHE A 154 6.49 -12.41 16.28
N ILE A 155 7.58 -12.08 15.61
CA ILE A 155 8.67 -11.28 16.15
C ILE A 155 8.90 -10.05 15.28
N ASN A 156 9.42 -8.98 15.89
CA ASN A 156 9.96 -7.87 15.13
C ASN A 156 11.31 -8.26 14.53
N GLY A 157 11.48 -8.09 13.22
CA GLY A 157 12.66 -8.57 12.51
C GLY A 157 13.96 -7.86 12.87
N VAL A 158 13.89 -6.60 13.32
CA VAL A 158 15.07 -5.82 13.74
C VAL A 158 15.43 -6.11 15.20
N THR A 159 14.48 -5.90 16.11
CA THR A 159 14.72 -6.01 17.56
C THR A 159 14.69 -7.45 18.08
N LYS A 160 14.21 -8.40 17.26
CA LYS A 160 13.98 -9.82 17.59
C LYS A 160 13.03 -10.06 18.78
N ARG A 161 12.35 -9.02 19.27
CA ARG A 161 11.37 -9.12 20.35
C ARG A 161 10.07 -9.73 19.85
N SER A 162 9.46 -10.58 20.66
CA SER A 162 8.12 -11.11 20.41
C SER A 162 7.09 -9.99 20.33
N ILE A 163 6.17 -10.12 19.39
CA ILE A 163 4.98 -9.29 19.29
C ILE A 163 3.90 -9.98 20.11
N ASN A 164 3.43 -9.28 21.15
CA ASN A 164 2.45 -9.80 22.07
C ASN A 164 1.10 -10.10 21.37
N LEU A 165 0.37 -11.09 21.89
CA LEU A 165 -0.91 -11.54 21.35
C LEU A 165 -2.00 -10.46 21.40
N ASP A 166 -1.94 -9.50 22.33
CA ASP A 166 -2.89 -8.37 22.41
C ASP A 166 -2.79 -7.42 21.20
N LYS A 167 -1.67 -7.48 20.46
CA LYS A 167 -1.49 -6.76 19.19
C LYS A 167 -1.96 -7.56 17.99
N ILE A 168 -2.49 -8.77 18.19
CA ILE A 168 -2.95 -9.66 17.13
C ILE A 168 -4.47 -9.77 17.21
N GLN A 169 -5.14 -9.45 16.10
CA GLN A 169 -6.59 -9.59 15.98
C GLN A 169 -6.92 -10.53 14.83
N THR A 170 -7.91 -11.40 15.01
CA THR A 170 -8.37 -12.31 13.96
C THR A 170 -9.79 -11.98 13.53
N ILE A 171 -10.06 -12.08 12.23
CA ILE A 171 -11.41 -11.97 11.66
C ILE A 171 -11.69 -13.25 10.88
N GLY A 172 -12.90 -13.78 11.05
CA GLY A 172 -13.34 -15.01 10.42
C GLY A 172 -14.86 -15.10 10.38
N ASP A 173 -15.34 -16.15 9.75
CA ASP A 173 -16.75 -16.50 9.65
C ASP A 173 -16.91 -17.99 9.95
N SER A 174 -17.98 -18.36 10.66
CA SER A 174 -18.38 -19.74 10.91
C SER A 174 -17.24 -20.63 11.46
N GLY A 175 -16.42 -20.07 12.35
CA GLY A 175 -15.30 -20.77 13.00
C GLY A 175 -14.02 -20.91 12.15
N CYS A 176 -13.98 -20.31 10.95
CA CYS A 176 -12.80 -20.26 10.10
C CYS A 176 -12.20 -18.86 10.09
N ILE A 177 -10.93 -18.73 10.51
CA ILE A 177 -10.21 -17.45 10.45
C ILE A 177 -9.74 -17.18 9.03
N ASP A 178 -10.14 -16.04 8.48
CA ASP A 178 -9.83 -15.61 7.11
C ASP A 178 -8.82 -14.46 7.09
N THR A 179 -8.62 -13.78 8.21
CA THR A 179 -7.74 -12.62 8.30
C THR A 179 -7.10 -12.52 9.68
N ILE A 180 -5.80 -12.23 9.69
CA ILE A 180 -5.01 -11.91 10.89
C ILE A 180 -4.47 -10.50 10.71
N TYR A 181 -4.65 -9.67 11.73
CA TYR A 181 -4.09 -8.33 11.85
C TYR A 181 -3.00 -8.34 12.92
N VAL A 182 -1.89 -7.64 12.65
CA VAL A 182 -0.82 -7.44 13.62
C VAL A 182 -0.54 -5.95 13.74
N ASN A 183 -0.49 -5.46 14.99
CA ASN A 183 -0.51 -4.05 15.39
C ASN A 183 -1.85 -3.34 15.10
N SER A 184 -1.92 -2.05 15.43
CA SER A 184 -3.12 -1.22 15.24
C SER A 184 -3.13 -0.57 13.86
N ARG A 185 -4.31 -0.42 13.26
CA ARG A 185 -4.42 0.39 12.05
C ARG A 185 -4.09 1.86 12.27
N LYS A 186 -4.04 2.35 13.51
CA LYS A 186 -3.64 3.73 13.82
C LYS A 186 -2.12 3.91 13.91
N SER A 187 -1.32 2.84 13.98
CA SER A 187 0.15 2.96 14.02
C SER A 187 0.77 3.19 12.64
N ASP A 188 2.04 3.60 12.64
CA ASP A 188 2.86 3.80 11.43
C ASP A 188 3.08 2.51 10.63
N SER A 189 2.89 1.34 11.24
CA SER A 189 3.04 0.03 10.61
C SER A 189 1.91 -0.90 11.05
N PHE A 190 1.25 -1.55 10.09
CA PHE A 190 0.12 -2.45 10.31
C PHE A 190 0.14 -3.60 9.31
N LEU A 191 0.07 -4.84 9.79
CA LEU A 191 0.11 -6.03 8.94
C LEU A 191 -1.27 -6.68 8.82
N ARG A 192 -1.59 -7.17 7.63
CA ARG A 192 -2.74 -8.03 7.37
C ARG A 192 -2.27 -9.29 6.66
N VAL A 193 -2.66 -10.46 7.16
CA VAL A 193 -2.47 -11.75 6.51
C VAL A 193 -3.85 -12.35 6.27
N TYR A 194 -4.27 -12.48 5.02
CA TYR A 194 -5.65 -12.83 4.71
C TYR A 194 -5.83 -13.72 3.49
N ASN A 195 -6.98 -14.38 3.44
CA ASN A 195 -7.37 -15.29 2.38
C ASN A 195 -7.83 -14.50 1.14
N LYS A 196 -6.88 -14.10 0.31
CA LYS A 196 -7.15 -13.34 -0.92
C LYS A 196 -7.96 -14.13 -1.93
N ARG A 197 -7.87 -15.46 -1.92
CA ARG A 197 -8.74 -16.32 -2.74
C ARG A 197 -10.21 -16.10 -2.41
N LYS A 198 -10.56 -16.16 -1.11
CA LYS A 198 -11.96 -15.99 -0.66
C LYS A 198 -12.50 -14.61 -1.05
N GLU A 199 -11.71 -13.55 -0.86
CA GLU A 199 -12.07 -12.20 -1.30
C GLU A 199 -12.25 -12.14 -2.83
N GLY A 200 -11.32 -12.75 -3.58
CA GLY A 200 -11.34 -12.79 -5.03
C GLY A 200 -12.51 -13.55 -5.64
N LEU A 201 -13.10 -14.53 -4.93
CA LEU A 201 -14.26 -15.29 -5.42
C LEU A 201 -15.56 -14.50 -5.49
N ASN A 202 -15.59 -13.26 -5.01
CA ASN A 202 -16.68 -12.34 -5.31
C ASN A 202 -16.74 -12.09 -6.83
N LYS A 203 -17.92 -12.29 -7.44
CA LYS A 203 -18.12 -12.14 -8.90
C LYS A 203 -17.77 -10.73 -9.42
N ASN A 204 -17.85 -9.71 -8.56
CA ASN A 204 -17.52 -8.33 -8.91
C ASN A 204 -16.03 -8.00 -8.69
N SER A 205 -15.22 -8.96 -8.23
CA SER A 205 -13.79 -8.77 -8.05
C SER A 205 -13.05 -8.89 -9.38
N GLY A 206 -12.13 -7.96 -9.64
CA GLY A 206 -11.19 -8.06 -10.76
C GLY A 206 -10.28 -9.30 -10.69
N TYR A 207 -10.26 -10.01 -9.56
CA TYR A 207 -9.50 -11.25 -9.36
C TYR A 207 -10.32 -12.53 -9.49
N TYR A 208 -11.59 -12.46 -9.89
CA TYR A 208 -12.50 -13.60 -9.89
C TYR A 208 -11.96 -14.83 -10.63
N TYR A 209 -11.47 -14.64 -11.85
CA TYR A 209 -10.94 -15.76 -12.64
C TYR A 209 -9.65 -16.33 -12.04
N MET A 210 -8.75 -15.48 -11.54
CA MET A 210 -7.53 -15.93 -10.86
C MET A 210 -7.85 -16.72 -9.59
N ALA A 211 -8.80 -16.25 -8.78
CA ALA A 211 -9.21 -16.91 -7.54
C ALA A 211 -9.89 -18.27 -7.81
N LYS A 212 -10.69 -18.37 -8.89
CA LYS A 212 -11.22 -19.66 -9.36
C LYS A 212 -10.14 -20.61 -9.86
N ALA A 213 -9.10 -20.06 -10.49
CA ALA A 213 -8.01 -20.81 -11.09
C ALA A 213 -6.84 -21.10 -10.12
N CYS A 214 -7.02 -20.94 -8.79
CA CYS A 214 -6.03 -21.35 -7.79
C CYS A 214 -6.65 -22.21 -6.67
N LYS A 215 -5.82 -23.03 -6.01
CA LYS A 215 -6.21 -23.86 -4.86
C LYS A 215 -6.26 -23.05 -3.58
N ASP A 216 -5.22 -22.26 -3.35
CA ASP A 216 -5.07 -21.37 -2.21
C ASP A 216 -4.39 -20.08 -2.65
N TRP A 217 -4.70 -18.98 -1.97
CA TRP A 217 -4.07 -17.69 -2.17
C TRP A 217 -4.16 -16.88 -0.88
N ILE A 218 -3.02 -16.72 -0.21
CA ILE A 218 -2.86 -15.80 0.91
C ILE A 218 -2.18 -14.53 0.42
N ARG A 219 -2.65 -13.39 0.91
CA ARG A 219 -1.92 -12.13 0.78
C ARG A 219 -1.40 -11.69 2.14
N ILE A 220 -0.14 -11.28 2.17
CA ILE A 220 0.50 -10.56 3.26
C ILE A 220 0.56 -9.09 2.82
N GLU A 221 -0.13 -8.20 3.52
CA GLU A 221 -0.25 -6.79 3.16
C GLU A 221 0.21 -5.93 4.34
N ALA A 222 1.31 -5.21 4.16
CA ALA A 222 1.89 -4.33 5.16
C ALA A 222 1.60 -2.87 4.79
N GLU A 223 0.81 -2.20 5.63
CA GLU A 223 0.49 -0.78 5.54
C GLU A 223 1.52 0.02 6.34
N PHE A 224 2.26 0.90 5.66
CA PHE A 224 3.23 1.82 6.26
C PHE A 224 2.77 3.26 6.08
N LYS A 225 2.89 4.07 7.13
CA LYS A 225 2.45 5.47 7.18
C LYS A 225 3.47 6.36 7.88
N HIS A 226 3.32 7.67 7.70
CA HIS A 226 4.09 8.69 8.41
C HIS A 226 5.60 8.42 8.30
N ARG A 227 6.33 8.50 9.42
CA ARG A 227 7.78 8.36 9.46
C ARG A 227 8.30 7.09 8.78
N VAL A 228 7.59 5.96 8.91
CA VAL A 228 8.03 4.71 8.29
C VAL A 228 7.85 4.75 6.77
N ALA A 229 6.72 5.28 6.29
CA ALA A 229 6.51 5.47 4.84
C ALA A 229 7.52 6.46 4.24
N HIS A 230 7.85 7.54 4.95
CA HIS A 230 8.81 8.54 4.48
C HIS A 230 10.19 7.91 4.32
N LYS A 231 10.62 7.12 5.32
CA LYS A 231 11.88 6.39 5.28
C LYS A 231 11.93 5.40 4.12
N ILE A 232 10.88 4.61 3.93
CA ILE A 232 10.77 3.66 2.80
C ILE A 232 10.87 4.42 1.47
N GLY A 233 10.15 5.54 1.32
CA GLY A 233 10.19 6.36 0.11
C GLY A 233 11.59 6.88 -0.20
N GLN A 234 12.29 7.41 0.81
CA GLN A 234 13.65 7.91 0.66
C GLN A 234 14.64 6.80 0.29
N GLU A 235 14.60 5.67 0.98
CA GLU A 235 15.48 4.54 0.69
C GLU A 235 15.20 3.95 -0.69
N VAL A 236 13.93 3.89 -1.14
CA VAL A 236 13.58 3.52 -2.52
C VAL A 236 14.17 4.50 -3.52
N ALA A 237 14.05 5.81 -3.27
CA ALA A 237 14.57 6.85 -4.15
C ALA A 237 16.10 6.78 -4.31
N GLU A 238 16.80 6.32 -3.28
CA GLU A 238 18.25 6.18 -3.25
C GLU A 238 18.76 4.83 -3.81
N LEU A 239 17.86 3.90 -4.17
CA LEU A 239 18.27 2.64 -4.80
C LEU A 239 18.95 2.90 -6.14
N PHE A 240 20.22 2.50 -6.25
CA PHE A 240 20.99 2.59 -7.50
C PHE A 240 20.45 1.68 -8.61
N ASP A 241 19.88 0.53 -8.25
CA ASP A 241 19.31 -0.43 -9.20
C ASP A 241 17.79 -0.55 -8.97
N SER A 242 17.00 0.04 -9.88
CA SER A 242 15.54 0.08 -9.78
C SER A 242 14.90 -1.32 -9.75
N ARG A 243 15.58 -2.36 -10.26
CA ARG A 243 15.12 -3.75 -10.20
C ARG A 243 15.06 -4.30 -8.77
N LYS A 244 15.76 -3.66 -7.83
CA LYS A 244 15.79 -4.05 -6.42
C LYS A 244 14.63 -3.50 -5.59
N ILE A 245 13.75 -2.67 -6.16
CA ILE A 245 12.63 -2.08 -5.41
C ILE A 245 11.77 -3.16 -4.75
N TYR A 246 11.31 -4.18 -5.47
CA TYR A 246 10.40 -5.18 -4.89
C TYR A 246 11.08 -6.12 -3.86
N PRO A 247 12.31 -6.61 -4.08
CA PRO A 247 13.06 -7.27 -3.01
C PRO A 247 13.24 -6.40 -1.76
N TYR A 248 13.57 -5.12 -1.92
CA TYR A 248 13.69 -4.18 -0.81
C TYR A 248 12.36 -3.99 -0.07
N LEU A 249 11.25 -3.81 -0.81
CA LEU A 249 9.91 -3.69 -0.23
C LEU A 249 9.49 -4.95 0.57
N ALA A 250 9.88 -6.14 0.11
CA ALA A 250 9.67 -7.36 0.89
C ALA A 250 10.53 -7.38 2.17
N ASP A 251 11.78 -6.90 2.10
CA ASP A 251 12.64 -6.76 3.28
C ASP A 251 12.05 -5.79 4.32
N CYS A 252 11.41 -4.69 3.88
CA CYS A 252 10.70 -3.79 4.80
C CYS A 252 9.63 -4.52 5.63
N ILE A 253 8.93 -5.49 5.04
CA ILE A 253 7.96 -6.32 5.77
C ILE A 253 8.68 -7.17 6.80
N THR A 254 9.75 -7.87 6.41
CA THR A 254 10.48 -8.78 7.32
C THR A 254 11.21 -8.05 8.43
N GLN A 255 11.62 -6.80 8.24
CA GLN A 255 12.16 -5.95 9.32
C GLN A 255 11.12 -5.70 10.43
N HIS A 256 9.82 -5.67 10.09
CA HIS A 256 8.75 -5.36 11.03
C HIS A 256 8.07 -6.60 11.61
N TRP A 257 7.87 -7.65 10.79
CA TRP A 257 7.17 -8.87 11.18
C TRP A 257 7.80 -10.11 10.55
N ILE A 258 8.18 -11.06 11.39
CA ILE A 258 8.56 -12.42 10.99
C ILE A 258 7.70 -13.38 11.79
N LEU A 259 7.03 -14.31 11.10
CA LEU A 259 6.34 -15.43 11.74
C LEU A 259 7.34 -16.58 11.90
N VAL A 260 7.55 -17.04 13.13
CA VAL A 260 8.52 -18.09 13.46
C VAL A 260 7.87 -19.21 14.27
N LEU A 261 8.51 -20.38 14.26
CA LEU A 261 8.24 -21.42 15.25
C LEU A 261 8.63 -20.91 16.64
N ASN A 262 7.85 -21.31 17.64
CA ASN A 262 8.13 -21.01 19.02
C ASN A 262 8.85 -22.19 19.67
N ASP A 263 10.18 -22.18 19.60
CA ASP A 263 11.05 -23.25 20.12
C ASP A 263 10.98 -23.39 21.67
N ASP A 264 10.27 -22.48 22.35
CA ASP A 264 10.04 -22.54 23.79
C ASP A 264 9.15 -23.74 24.21
N GLN A 265 8.51 -24.45 23.27
CA GLN A 265 7.74 -25.67 23.54
C GLN A 265 8.55 -26.98 23.55
N GLU A 266 9.82 -26.99 23.13
CA GLU A 266 10.67 -28.19 23.25
C GLU A 266 11.26 -28.38 24.67
N LYS A 267 10.96 -27.47 25.62
CA LYS A 267 11.52 -27.47 26.98
C LYS A 267 10.53 -27.83 28.09
N SER A 268 9.38 -28.39 27.75
CA SER A 268 8.37 -28.87 28.72
C SER A 268 8.15 -30.37 28.62
#